data_AF-A0A4R8BBJ5-F1
#
_entry.id   AF-A0A4R8BBJ5-F1
#
_cell.length_a   1.000
_cell.length_b   1.000
_cell.length_c   1.000
_cell.angle_alpha   90.00
_cell.angle_beta   90.00
_cell.angle_gamma   90.00
#
_symmetry.space_group_name_H-M   'P 1'
#
loop_
_entity.id
_entity.type
_entity.pdbx_description
1 polymer ?
#
loop_
_entity_poly.entity_id
_entity_poly.type
_entity_poly.pdbx_seq_one_letter_code
_entity_poly.pdbx_strand_id
1 'polypeptide(L)'
;MNFIKAVTAGVIVWTCMVITFIILEHIPIIKYSLNAQTAIACVLVVFYARIGASYYYKKGNRAFGGLSLGIIMSATAVLLDVLLFVPLVEIPKGNTYQDFFSNPLLYLLAILNLLSVYFYWKQKIKIQ
;
A
#
# COMPACT_ATOMS: atom_id res chain seq x y z
N MET A 1 -18.76 7.33 -9.93
CA MET A 1 -17.65 6.59 -9.27
C MET A 1 -16.54 6.37 -10.28
N ASN A 2 -15.36 6.95 -10.08
CA ASN A 2 -14.24 6.77 -11.00
C ASN A 2 -13.38 5.58 -10.56
N PHE A 3 -13.88 4.36 -10.77
CA PHE A 3 -13.23 3.12 -10.33
C PHE A 3 -11.79 3.01 -10.86
N ILE A 4 -11.58 3.36 -12.14
CA ILE A 4 -10.26 3.39 -12.78
C ILE A 4 -9.28 4.22 -11.95
N LYS A 5 -9.66 5.42 -11.49
CA LYS A 5 -8.78 6.28 -10.68
C LYS A 5 -8.46 5.70 -9.31
N ALA A 6 -9.39 4.97 -8.69
CA ALA A 6 -9.17 4.32 -7.41
C ALA A 6 -8.16 3.16 -7.56
N VAL A 7 -8.31 2.36 -8.61
CA VAL A 7 -7.36 1.30 -8.96
C VAL A 7 -5.99 1.90 -9.29
N THR A 8 -5.91 2.95 -10.11
CA THR A 8 -4.63 3.63 -10.41
C THR A 8 -3.97 4.17 -9.13
N ALA A 9 -4.73 4.73 -8.19
CA ALA A 9 -4.18 5.15 -6.90
C ALA A 9 -3.62 3.96 -6.10
N GLY A 10 -4.30 2.81 -6.11
CA GLY A 10 -3.81 1.57 -5.50
C GLY A 10 -2.52 1.06 -6.14
N VAL A 11 -2.45 1.03 -7.48
CA VAL A 11 -1.25 0.64 -8.25
C VAL A 11 -0.06 1.54 -7.89
N ILE A 12 -0.27 2.86 -7.78
CA ILE A 12 0.79 3.80 -7.40
C ILE A 12 1.35 3.46 -6.01
N VAL A 13 0.46 3.29 -5.02
CA VAL A 13 0.88 2.96 -3.64
C VAL A 13 1.61 1.62 -3.58
N TRP A 14 1.08 0.59 -4.25
CA TRP A 14 1.70 -0.72 -4.34
C TRP A 14 3.10 -0.65 -4.97
N THR A 15 3.23 0.06 -6.10
CA THR A 15 4.51 0.21 -6.80
C THR A 15 5.57 0.87 -5.91
N CYS A 16 5.20 1.95 -5.20
CA CYS A 16 6.08 2.61 -4.26
C CYS A 16 6.53 1.66 -3.13
N MET A 17 5.61 0.87 -2.56
CA MET A 17 5.93 -0.08 -1.50
C MET A 17 6.86 -1.21 -1.96
N VAL A 18 6.61 -1.79 -3.14
CA VAL A 18 7.47 -2.83 -3.73
C VAL A 18 8.89 -2.30 -3.94
N ILE A 19 9.02 -1.09 -4.51
CA ILE A 19 10.32 -0.45 -4.70
C ILE A 19 11.02 -0.23 -3.35
N THR A 20 10.30 0.24 -2.32
CA THR A 20 10.84 0.40 -0.98
C THR A 20 11.41 -0.91 -0.44
N PHE A 21 10.67 -2.02 -0.50
CA PHE A 21 11.17 -3.31 0.00
C PHE A 21 12.40 -3.79 -0.76
N ILE A 22 12.41 -3.68 -2.08
CA ILE A 22 13.58 -4.03 -2.89
C ILE A 22 14.79 -3.19 -2.47
N ILE A 23 14.64 -1.88 -2.27
CA ILE A 23 15.75 -1.00 -1.83
C ILE A 23 16.23 -1.39 -0.43
N LEU A 24 15.32 -1.62 0.51
CA LEU A 24 15.68 -1.95 1.89
C LEU A 24 16.44 -3.28 2.00
N GLU A 25 16.15 -4.25 1.13
CA GLU A 25 16.86 -5.53 1.05
C GLU A 25 18.30 -5.40 0.54
N HIS A 26 18.65 -4.31 -0.13
CA HIS A 26 19.99 -4.04 -0.65
C HIS A 26 20.86 -3.20 0.30
N ILE A 27 20.30 -2.64 1.38
CA ILE A 27 21.05 -1.82 2.35
C ILE A 27 21.62 -2.72 3.45
N PRO A 28 22.97 -2.86 3.59
CA PRO A 28 23.60 -3.82 4.51
C PRO A 28 23.20 -3.65 5.98
N ILE A 29 22.96 -2.41 6.43
CA ILE A 29 22.61 -2.09 7.81
C ILE A 29 21.16 -2.51 8.14
N ILE A 30 20.28 -2.47 7.15
CA ILE A 30 18.82 -2.65 7.32
C ILE A 30 18.39 -4.07 6.94
N LYS A 31 19.10 -4.70 6.00
CA LYS A 31 18.81 -6.04 5.48
C LYS A 31 18.62 -7.09 6.58
N TYR A 32 19.43 -7.04 7.64
CA TYR A 32 19.41 -8.04 8.72
C TYR A 32 18.37 -7.76 9.82
N SER A 33 17.74 -6.59 9.81
CA SER A 33 16.76 -6.21 10.84
C SER A 33 15.36 -6.09 10.25
N LEU A 34 14.58 -7.16 10.40
CA LEU A 34 13.16 -7.19 10.02
C LEU A 34 12.38 -6.06 10.71
N ASN A 35 12.69 -5.79 11.97
CA ASN A 35 12.04 -4.72 12.74
C ASN A 35 12.31 -3.34 12.14
N ALA A 36 13.54 -3.07 11.71
CA ALA A 36 13.89 -1.79 11.07
C ALA A 36 13.17 -1.62 9.73
N GLN A 37 13.15 -2.68 8.89
CA GLN A 37 12.43 -2.66 7.62
C GLN A 37 10.93 -2.42 7.82
N THR A 38 10.35 -3.12 8.79
CA THR A 38 8.92 -2.97 9.15
C THR A 38 8.61 -1.55 9.60
N ALA A 39 9.43 -0.98 10.49
CA ALA A 39 9.22 0.39 10.98
C ALA A 39 9.26 1.41 9.84
N ILE A 40 10.24 1.29 8.94
CA ILE A 40 10.38 2.18 7.77
C ILE A 40 9.18 2.03 6.83
N ALA A 41 8.78 0.79 6.51
CA ALA A 41 7.63 0.50 5.67
C ALA A 41 6.32 1.06 6.24
N CYS A 42 6.09 0.92 7.55
CA CYS A 42 4.93 1.46 8.25
C CYS A 42 4.87 2.99 8.20
N VAL A 43 6.02 3.67 8.26
CA VAL A 43 6.07 5.13 8.14
C VAL A 43 5.77 5.52 6.69
N LEU A 44 6.41 4.88 5.72
CA LEU A 44 6.29 5.22 4.29
C LEU A 44 4.89 4.94 3.73
N VAL A 45 4.23 3.84 4.13
CA VAL A 45 2.88 3.52 3.64
C VAL A 45 1.89 4.64 3.97
N VAL A 46 2.04 5.32 5.11
CA VAL A 46 1.19 6.46 5.48
C VAL A 46 1.36 7.62 4.49
N PHE A 47 2.60 7.92 4.09
CA PHE A 47 2.88 8.97 3.10
C PHE A 47 2.36 8.57 1.72
N TYR A 48 2.62 7.34 1.27
CA TYR A 48 2.18 6.86 -0.03
C TYR A 48 0.64 6.79 -0.12
N ALA A 49 -0.03 6.31 0.92
CA ALA A 49 -1.49 6.30 1.02
C ALA A 49 -2.08 7.70 0.86
N ARG A 50 -1.47 8.72 1.48
CA ARG A 50 -1.90 10.12 1.33
C ARG A 50 -1.69 10.66 -0.08
N ILE A 51 -0.59 10.29 -0.74
CA ILE A 51 -0.33 10.66 -2.14
C ILE A 51 -1.39 10.03 -3.06
N GLY A 52 -1.67 8.73 -2.90
CA GLY A 52 -2.71 8.01 -3.65
C GLY A 52 -4.10 8.61 -3.43
N ALA A 53 -4.45 8.91 -2.18
CA ALA A 53 -5.71 9.57 -1.84
C ALA A 53 -5.79 10.97 -2.46
N SER A 54 -4.72 11.77 -2.38
CA SER A 54 -4.66 13.10 -2.98
C SER A 54 -4.87 13.05 -4.50
N TYR A 55 -4.24 12.09 -5.17
CA TYR A 55 -4.42 11.86 -6.61
C TYR A 55 -5.89 11.57 -6.96
N TYR A 56 -6.56 10.71 -6.18
CA TYR A 56 -7.96 10.37 -6.40
C TYR A 56 -8.91 11.56 -6.21
N TYR A 57 -8.70 12.36 -5.16
CA TYR A 57 -9.60 13.47 -4.79
C TYR A 57 -9.33 14.79 -5.53
N LYS A 58 -8.21 14.94 -6.25
CA LYS A 58 -7.79 16.18 -6.95
C LYS A 58 -8.80 16.75 -7.96
N LYS A 59 -9.77 15.96 -8.45
CA LYS A 59 -10.77 16.38 -9.47
C LYS A 59 -12.23 16.30 -8.98
N GLY A 60 -12.50 16.61 -7.70
CA GLY A 60 -13.88 16.81 -7.22
C GLY A 60 -14.67 15.54 -6.90
N ASN A 61 -14.02 14.36 -6.81
CA ASN A 61 -14.66 13.10 -6.40
C ASN A 61 -14.95 13.06 -4.88
N ARG A 62 -15.58 14.09 -4.30
CA ARG A 62 -15.81 14.21 -2.85
C ARG A 62 -16.91 13.28 -2.33
N ALA A 63 -17.79 12.80 -3.20
CA ALA A 63 -18.93 11.95 -2.82
C ALA A 63 -18.53 10.54 -2.34
N PHE A 64 -17.29 10.09 -2.60
CA PHE A 64 -16.85 8.74 -2.26
C PHE A 64 -16.09 8.74 -0.93
N GLY A 65 -16.55 7.90 0.02
CA GLY A 65 -15.96 7.82 1.36
C GLY A 65 -14.54 7.29 1.35
N GLY A 66 -13.69 7.83 2.22
CA GLY A 66 -12.28 7.43 2.33
C GLY A 66 -12.07 5.96 2.69
N LEU A 67 -13.03 5.34 3.39
CA LEU A 67 -12.98 3.92 3.74
C LEU A 67 -13.10 3.04 2.48
N SER A 68 -14.07 3.33 1.61
CA SER A 68 -14.25 2.62 0.34
C SER A 68 -13.05 2.78 -0.58
N LEU A 69 -12.44 3.97 -0.64
CA LEU A 69 -11.20 4.18 -1.40
C LEU A 69 -10.04 3.36 -0.83
N GLY A 70 -9.86 3.37 0.50
CA GLY A 70 -8.84 2.58 1.18
C GLY A 70 -8.98 1.08 0.90
N ILE A 71 -10.21 0.55 0.93
CA ILE A 71 -10.49 -0.85 0.57
C ILE A 71 -10.08 -1.14 -0.88
N ILE A 72 -10.50 -0.32 -1.84
CA ILE A 72 -10.16 -0.54 -3.26
C ILE A 72 -8.64 -0.50 -3.47
N MET A 73 -7.95 0.46 -2.84
CA MET A 73 -6.50 0.57 -2.91
C MET A 73 -5.80 -0.67 -2.33
N SER A 74 -6.21 -1.12 -1.14
CA SER A 74 -5.64 -2.33 -0.51
C SER A 74 -5.96 -3.61 -1.30
N ALA A 75 -7.19 -3.74 -1.82
CA ALA A 75 -7.57 -4.87 -2.67
C ALA A 75 -6.76 -4.90 -3.98
N THR A 76 -6.53 -3.72 -4.57
CA THR A 76 -5.67 -3.59 -5.76
C THR A 76 -4.23 -4.05 -5.44
N ALA A 77 -3.68 -3.63 -4.29
CA ALA A 77 -2.34 -4.05 -3.86
C ALA A 77 -2.25 -5.57 -3.70
N VAL A 78 -3.20 -6.20 -3.00
CA VAL A 78 -3.23 -7.66 -2.82
C VAL A 78 -3.33 -8.39 -4.16
N LEU A 79 -4.15 -7.91 -5.10
CA LEU A 79 -4.24 -8.50 -6.43
C LEU A 79 -2.91 -8.41 -7.18
N LEU A 80 -2.22 -7.27 -7.11
CA LEU A 80 -0.91 -7.10 -7.71
C LEU A 80 0.15 -7.97 -7.02
N ASP A 81 0.04 -8.20 -5.72
CA ASP A 81 0.93 -9.13 -5.02
C ASP A 81 0.76 -10.55 -5.55
N VAL A 82 -0.47 -11.04 -5.70
CA VAL A 82 -0.76 -12.37 -6.24
C VAL A 82 -0.23 -12.53 -7.68
N LEU A 83 -0.47 -11.50 -8.51
CA LEU A 83 -0.20 -11.56 -9.95
C LEU A 83 1.25 -11.26 -10.32
N LEU A 84 1.92 -10.39 -9.56
CA LEU A 84 3.23 -9.86 -9.91
C LEU A 84 4.26 -10.11 -8.81
N PHE A 85 4.03 -9.62 -7.58
CA PHE A 85 5.08 -9.62 -6.57
C PHE A 85 5.49 -11.04 -6.16
N VAL A 86 4.52 -11.90 -5.83
CA VAL A 86 4.80 -13.28 -5.43
C VAL A 86 5.51 -14.06 -6.53
N PRO A 87 5.01 -14.13 -7.78
CA PRO A 87 5.65 -14.93 -8.82
C PRO A 87 7.00 -14.36 -9.28
N LEU A 88 7.18 -13.03 -9.29
CA LEU A 88 8.39 -12.40 -9.82
C LEU A 88 9.47 -12.15 -8.76
N VAL A 89 9.12 -12.08 -7.47
CA VAL A 89 10.05 -11.71 -6.39
C VAL A 89 10.13 -12.78 -5.31
N GLU A 90 9.01 -13.25 -4.77
CA GLU A 90 9.01 -14.20 -3.64
C GLU A 90 9.37 -15.64 -4.06
N ILE A 91 8.78 -16.14 -5.15
CA ILE A 91 9.05 -17.49 -5.65
C ILE A 91 10.54 -17.67 -6.02
N PRO A 92 11.20 -16.72 -6.73
CA PRO A 92 12.64 -16.80 -6.96
C PRO A 92 13.50 -16.78 -5.70
N LYS A 93 13.00 -16.25 -4.58
CA LYS A 93 13.66 -16.28 -3.27
C LYS A 93 13.44 -17.60 -2.53
N GLY A 94 12.61 -18.50 -3.05
CA GLY A 94 12.26 -19.79 -2.44
C GLY A 94 11.01 -19.77 -1.56
N ASN A 95 10.28 -18.66 -1.53
CA ASN A 95 9.03 -18.54 -0.77
C ASN A 95 7.82 -18.99 -1.60
N THR A 96 6.73 -19.37 -0.93
CA THR A 96 5.46 -19.73 -1.56
C THR A 96 4.39 -18.66 -1.34
N TYR A 97 3.27 -18.79 -2.07
CA TYR A 97 2.06 -17.98 -1.81
C TYR A 97 1.61 -18.07 -0.34
N GLN A 98 1.70 -19.26 0.25
CA GLN A 98 1.30 -19.46 1.65
C GLN A 98 2.23 -18.69 2.60
N ASP A 99 3.55 -18.72 2.36
CA ASP A 99 4.51 -18.01 3.20
C ASP A 99 4.28 -16.49 3.17
N PHE A 100 4.04 -15.95 1.97
CA PHE A 100 3.78 -14.53 1.78
C PHE A 100 2.47 -14.08 2.45
N PHE A 101 1.36 -14.79 2.20
CA PHE A 101 0.05 -14.43 2.76
C PHE A 101 -0.12 -14.80 4.24
N SER A 102 0.78 -15.61 4.81
CA SER A 102 0.81 -15.85 6.25
C SER A 102 1.58 -14.76 7.01
N ASN A 103 2.23 -13.83 6.31
CA ASN A 103 3.00 -12.76 6.93
C ASN A 103 2.07 -11.67 7.53
N PRO A 104 2.07 -11.48 8.87
CA PRO A 104 1.21 -10.48 9.52
C PRO A 104 1.52 -9.04 9.09
N LEU A 105 2.74 -8.78 8.61
CA LEU A 105 3.19 -7.47 8.16
C LEU A 105 2.34 -6.96 6.98
N LEU A 106 1.94 -7.84 6.07
CA LEU A 106 1.12 -7.48 4.92
C LEU A 106 -0.22 -6.87 5.35
N TYR A 107 -0.88 -7.52 6.32
CA TYR A 107 -2.15 -7.06 6.85
C TYR A 107 -2.01 -5.77 7.66
N LEU A 108 -0.91 -5.63 8.41
CA LEU A 108 -0.60 -4.39 9.12
C LEU A 108 -0.47 -3.20 8.15
N LEU A 109 0.28 -3.36 7.05
CA LEU A 109 0.42 -2.33 6.03
C LEU A 109 -0.91 -2.02 5.33
N ALA A 110 -1.73 -3.04 5.04
CA ALA A 110 -3.05 -2.84 4.44
C ALA A 110 -4.00 -2.05 5.36
N ILE A 111 -3.99 -2.32 6.66
CA ILE A 111 -4.75 -1.58 7.68
C ILE A 111 -4.24 -0.15 7.78
N LEU A 112 -2.92 0.06 7.84
CA LEU A 112 -2.33 1.39 7.88
C LEU A 112 -2.66 2.22 6.64
N ASN A 113 -2.63 1.60 5.45
CA ASN A 113 -3.08 2.23 4.21
C ASN A 113 -4.55 2.68 4.32
N LEU A 114 -5.44 1.77 4.72
CA LEU A 114 -6.87 2.06 4.87
C LEU A 114 -7.13 3.20 5.87
N LEU A 115 -6.50 3.16 7.05
CA LEU A 115 -6.63 4.20 8.06
C LEU A 115 -6.07 5.54 7.55
N SER A 116 -4.93 5.52 6.87
CA SER A 116 -4.29 6.73 6.32
C SER A 116 -5.17 7.42 5.28
N VAL A 117 -5.77 6.65 4.37
CA VAL A 117 -6.72 7.16 3.37
C VAL A 117 -7.98 7.70 4.06
N TYR A 118 -8.52 6.98 5.05
CA TYR A 118 -9.68 7.40 5.81
C TYR A 118 -9.44 8.73 6.56
N PHE A 119 -8.32 8.85 7.28
CA PHE A 119 -7.95 10.08 7.97
C PHE A 119 -7.71 11.24 7.00
N TYR A 120 -7.08 10.98 5.85
CA TYR A 120 -6.90 11.99 4.81
C TYR A 120 -8.26 12.53 4.34
N TRP A 121 -9.20 11.64 4.01
CA TRP A 121 -10.55 12.03 3.61
C TRP A 121 -11.29 12.80 4.71
N LYS A 122 -11.23 12.32 5.96
CA LYS A 122 -11.87 13.00 7.10
C LYS A 122 -11.31 14.41 7.30
N GLN A 123 -9.99 14.61 7.21
CA GLN A 123 -9.34 15.90 7.46
C GLN A 123 -9.48 16.89 6.31
N LYS A 124 -9.34 16.43 5.06
CA LYS A 124 -9.24 17.32 3.88
C LYS A 124 -10.54 17.45 3.10
N ILE A 125 -11.43 16.47 3.17
CA ILE A 125 -12.58 16.37 2.26
C ILE A 125 -13.92 16.48 2.99
N LYS A 126 -14.05 15.90 4.19
CA LYS A 126 -15.29 16.00 4.99
C LYS A 126 -15.41 17.32 5.76
N ILE A 127 -14.28 17.94 6.10
CA ILE A 127 -14.22 19.20 6.88
C ILE A 127 -14.16 20.44 5.97
N GLN A 128 -13.95 20.27 4.66
CA GLN A 128 -14.07 21.32 3.65
C GLN A 128 -15.46 21.31 3.03
#